data_AF-A0A2G5N2X5-F1
#
_entry.id   AF-A0A2G5N2X5-F1
#
_cell.length_a   1.000
_cell.length_b   1.000
_cell.length_c   1.000
_cell.angle_alpha   90.00
_cell.angle_beta   90.00
_cell.angle_gamma   90.00
#
_symmetry.space_group_name_H-M   'P 1'
#
loop_
_entity.id
_entity.type
_entity.pdbx_description
1 polymer ?
#
loop_
_entity_poly.entity_id
_entity_poly.type
_entity_poly.pdbx_seq_one_letter_code
_entity_poly.pdbx_strand_id
1 'polypeptide(L)' 'MIVTDLKYGVESAFVWWSMSGMNDVIERSYVLRTEDGIVEHVADISRRVNGGVIGLEERVSLFNELRSMVELELNS' A
#
# COMPACT_ATOMS: atom_id res chain seq x y z
N MET A 1 -4.34 20.02 -13.06
CA MET A 1 -4.37 20.44 -11.66
C MET A 1 -4.97 19.31 -10.84
N ILE A 2 -4.23 18.22 -10.66
CA ILE A 2 -4.67 17.05 -9.85
C ILE A 2 -4.67 17.43 -8.35
N VAL A 3 -3.86 18.42 -7.98
CA VAL A 3 -3.59 18.81 -6.59
C VAL A 3 -4.71 19.65 -5.95
N THR A 4 -5.60 20.27 -6.73
CA THR A 4 -6.66 21.15 -6.20
C THR A 4 -8.02 20.48 -6.11
N ASP A 5 -8.14 19.25 -6.59
CA ASP A 5 -9.39 18.50 -6.61
C ASP A 5 -9.13 17.10 -6.09
N LEU A 6 -9.63 16.85 -4.87
CA LEU A 6 -9.49 15.57 -4.18
C LEU A 6 -10.00 14.41 -5.03
N LYS A 7 -11.06 14.62 -5.83
CA LYS A 7 -11.62 13.59 -6.70
C LYS A 7 -10.61 13.17 -7.76
N TYR A 8 -10.00 14.13 -8.46
CA TYR A 8 -8.97 13.82 -9.44
C TYR A 8 -7.71 13.20 -8.81
N GLY A 9 -7.35 13.63 -7.60
CA GLY A 9 -6.27 13.00 -6.82
C GLY A 9 -6.51 11.51 -6.59
N VAL A 10 -7.67 11.17 -6.05
CA VAL A 10 -8.07 9.77 -5.78
C VAL A 10 -8.17 8.96 -7.07
N GLU A 11 -8.86 9.48 -8.08
CA GLU A 11 -9.01 8.78 -9.37
C GLU A 11 -7.65 8.50 -10.04
N SER A 12 -6.74 9.47 -10.03
CA SER A 12 -5.40 9.29 -10.60
C SER A 12 -4.57 8.23 -9.87
N ALA A 13 -4.72 8.13 -8.54
CA ALA A 13 -4.07 7.09 -7.75
C ALA A 13 -4.62 5.70 -8.12
N PHE A 14 -5.94 5.53 -8.21
CA PHE A 14 -6.56 4.27 -8.64
C PHE A 14 -6.18 3.87 -10.06
N VAL A 15 -6.16 4.82 -11.00
CA VAL A 15 -5.76 4.57 -12.38
C VAL A 15 -4.30 4.08 -12.44
N TRP A 16 -3.38 4.79 -11.79
CA TRP A 16 -1.98 4.39 -11.77
C TRP A 16 -1.79 3.01 -11.12
N TRP A 17 -2.50 2.76 -10.02
CA TRP A 17 -2.45 1.49 -9.30
C TRP A 17 -2.88 0.30 -10.17
N SER A 18 -4.00 0.47 -10.88
CA SER A 18 -4.53 -0.53 -11.81
C SER A 18 -3.60 -0.75 -13.00
N MET A 19 -3.16 0.33 -13.66
CA MET A 19 -2.25 0.26 -14.81
C MET A 19 -0.89 -0.37 -14.45
N SER A 20 -0.45 -0.22 -13.20
CA SER A 20 0.82 -0.77 -12.72
C SER A 20 0.74 -2.22 -12.25
N GLY A 21 -0.46 -2.81 -12.26
CA GLY A 21 -0.70 -4.19 -11.83
C GLY A 21 -0.40 -4.41 -10.34
N MET A 22 -0.66 -3.40 -9.51
CA MET A 22 -0.22 -3.41 -8.11
C MET A 22 -0.88 -4.51 -7.26
N ASN A 23 -2.12 -4.89 -7.56
CA ASN A 23 -2.81 -5.96 -6.83
C ASN A 23 -2.05 -7.29 -6.93
N ASP A 24 -1.63 -7.67 -8.14
CA ASP A 24 -0.86 -8.91 -8.35
C ASP A 24 0.51 -8.84 -7.66
N VAL A 25 1.13 -7.65 -7.61
CA VAL A 25 2.41 -7.45 -6.91
C VAL A 25 2.23 -7.63 -5.40
N ILE A 26 1.14 -7.11 -4.85
CA ILE A 26 0.80 -7.23 -3.43
C ILE A 26 0.53 -8.69 -3.07
N GLU A 27 -0.32 -9.37 -3.83
CA GLU A 27 -0.65 -10.77 -3.59
C GLU A 27 0.62 -11.64 -3.60
N ARG A 28 1.45 -11.52 -4.65
CA ARG A 28 2.70 -12.28 -4.75
C ARG A 28 3.67 -11.96 -3.62
N SER A 29 3.81 -10.68 -3.28
CA SER A 29 4.70 -10.26 -2.18
C SER A 29 4.21 -10.83 -0.85
N TYR A 30 2.92 -10.75 -0.57
CA TYR A 30 2.35 -11.24 0.68
C TYR A 30 2.46 -12.76 0.82
N VAL A 31 2.23 -13.52 -0.26
CA VAL A 31 2.43 -14.98 -0.26
C VAL A 31 3.88 -15.37 0.07
N LEU A 32 4.86 -14.58 -0.38
CA LEU A 32 6.29 -14.85 -0.14
C LEU A 32 6.76 -14.43 1.25
N ARG A 33 6.22 -13.32 1.77
CA ARG A 33 6.67 -12.72 3.04
C ARG A 33 5.88 -13.16 4.26
N THR A 34 4.60 -13.51 4.06
CA THR A 34 3.60 -13.80 5.09
C THR A 34 3.47 -12.65 6.12
N GLU A 35 2.70 -12.90 7.18
CA GLU A 35 2.55 -11.95 8.29
C GLU A 35 3.87 -11.69 9.03
N ASP A 36 4.73 -12.71 9.15
CA ASP A 36 5.99 -12.59 9.87
C ASP A 36 6.98 -11.63 9.15
N GLY A 37 6.80 -11.43 7.84
CA GLY A 37 7.62 -10.56 6.99
C GLY A 37 6.91 -9.29 6.53
N ILE A 38 5.97 -8.74 7.33
CA ILE A 38 5.14 -7.62 6.89
C ILE A 38 5.95 -6.35 6.57
N VAL A 39 7.05 -6.12 7.29
CA VAL A 39 7.94 -4.97 7.02
C VAL A 39 8.57 -5.08 5.64
N GLU A 40 9.07 -6.27 5.29
CA GLU A 40 9.62 -6.58 3.98
C GLU A 40 8.57 -6.54 2.89
N HIS A 41 7.33 -6.98 3.18
CA HIS A 41 6.19 -6.86 2.27
C HIS A 41 5.96 -5.39 1.91
N VAL A 42 5.78 -4.51 2.90
CA VAL A 42 5.58 -3.07 2.68
C VAL A 42 6.79 -2.43 1.99
N ALA A 43 8.00 -2.91 2.26
CA ALA A 43 9.21 -2.45 1.58
C ALA A 43 9.24 -2.83 0.09
N ASP A 44 8.83 -4.05 -0.25
CA ASP A 44 8.73 -4.53 -1.64
C ASP A 44 7.73 -3.67 -2.42
N ILE A 45 6.57 -3.35 -1.83
CA ILE A 45 5.57 -2.46 -2.44
C ILE A 45 6.08 -1.02 -2.55
N SER A 46 6.74 -0.51 -1.50
CA SER A 46 7.31 0.85 -1.48
C SER A 46 8.34 1.06 -2.58
N ARG A 47 9.21 0.07 -2.82
CA ARG A 47 10.17 0.09 -3.93
C ARG A 47 9.48 0.06 -5.28
N ARG A 48 8.37 -0.64 -5.42
CA ARG A 48 7.59 -0.66 -6.66
C ARG A 48 6.93 0.69 -6.96
N VAL A 49 6.43 1.38 -5.94
CA VAL A 49 5.76 2.68 -6.09
C VAL A 49 6.75 3.81 -6.35
N ASN A 50 7.83 3.92 -5.57
CA ASN A 50 8.73 5.09 -5.60
C ASN A 50 10.20 4.76 -5.90
N GLY A 51 10.54 3.52 -6.27
CA GLY A 51 11.91 3.12 -6.60
C GLY A 51 12.86 3.00 -5.40
N GLY A 52 12.37 3.16 -4.17
CA GLY A 52 13.20 3.15 -2.97
C GLY A 52 12.43 2.97 -1.67
N VAL A 53 13.17 3.04 -0.56
CA VAL A 53 12.67 2.80 0.81
C VAL A 53 12.63 4.07 1.67
N ILE A 54 12.86 5.25 1.08
CA ILE A 54 12.72 6.53 1.82
C ILE A 54 11.28 6.66 2.31
N GLY A 55 11.09 6.87 3.61
CA GLY A 55 9.77 6.93 4.23
C GLY A 55 9.13 5.56 4.47
N LEU A 56 9.92 4.49 4.57
CA LEU A 56 9.40 3.12 4.79
C LEU A 56 8.78 2.96 6.17
N GLU A 57 9.41 3.51 7.21
CA GLU A 57 8.92 3.39 8.59
C GLU A 57 7.51 3.99 8.74
N GLU A 58 7.29 5.17 8.19
CA GLU A 58 6.00 5.85 8.19
C GLU A 58 4.94 5.06 7.42
N ARG A 59 5.32 4.43 6.30
CA ARG A 59 4.41 3.58 5.51
C ARG A 59 4.06 2.28 6.22
N VAL A 60 5.00 1.68 6.95
CA VAL A 60 4.74 0.50 7.79
C VAL A 60 3.81 0.86 8.94
N SER A 61 4.02 1.99 9.61
CA SER A 61 3.13 2.47 10.67
C SER A 61 1.70 2.65 10.14
N LEU A 62 1.56 3.41 9.05
CA LEU A 62 0.26 3.67 8.43
C LEU A 62 -0.43 2.38 7.98
N PHE A 63 0.32 1.45 7.39
CA PHE A 63 -0.22 0.15 6.99
C PHE A 63 -0.81 -0.62 8.18
N ASN A 64 -0.06 -0.71 9.29
CA ASN A 64 -0.51 -1.43 10.48
C ASN A 64 -1.72 -0.75 11.16
N GLU A 65 -1.76 0.59 11.18
CA GLU A 65 -2.90 1.35 11.68
C GLU A 65 -4.17 1.06 10.87
N LEU A 66 -4.09 1.16 9.55
CA LEU A 66 -5.23 0.87 8.66
C LEU A 66 -5.68 -0.58 8.76
N ARG A 67 -4.74 -1.53 8.86
CA ARG A 67 -5.05 -2.95 9.05
C ARG A 67 -5.83 -3.17 10.34
N SER A 68 -5.36 -2.61 11.45
CA SER A 68 -6.04 -2.70 12.76
C SER A 68 -7.46 -2.14 12.68
N MET A 69 -7.66 -1.00 12.01
CA MET A 69 -9.00 -0.44 11.80
C MET A 69 -9.91 -1.39 11.03
N VAL A 70 -9.42 -2.00 9.94
CA VAL A 70 -10.21 -2.96 9.15
C VAL A 70 -10.54 -4.22 9.96
N GLU A 71 -9.59 -4.74 10.74
CA GLU A 71 -9.82 -5.89 11.61
C GLU A 71 -10.89 -5.60 12.67
N LEU A 72 -10.92 -4.39 13.22
CA LEU A 72 -11.96 -3.98 14.17
C LEU A 72 -13.34 -3.96 13.50
N GLU A 73 -13.46 -3.35 12.32
CA GLU A 73 -14.73 -3.25 11.58
C GLU A 73 -15.25 -4.61 11.09
N LEU A 74 -14.37 -5.57 10.80
CA LEU A 74 -14.77 -6.92 10.38
C LEU A 74 -15.23 -7.80 11.55
N ASN A 75 -14.82 -7.47 12.78
CA ASN A 75 -15.11 -8.25 13.99
C ASN A 75 -16.11 -7.57 14.94
N SER A 76 -16.64 -6.40 14.55
CA SER A 76 -17.71 -5.66 15.24
C SER A 76 -19.10 -6.06 14.78
#